data_AF-A0A846H2N3-F1
#
_entry.id   AF-A0A846H2N3-F1
#
_cell.length_a   1.000
_cell.length_b   1.000
_cell.length_c   1.000
_cell.angle_alpha   90.00
_cell.angle_beta   90.00
_cell.angle_gamma   90.00
#
_symmetry.space_group_name_H-M   'P 1'
#
loop_
_entity.id
_entity.type
_entity.pdbx_description
1 polymer ?
#
loop_
_entity_poly.entity_id
_entity_poly.type
_entity_poly.pdbx_seq_one_letter_code
_entity_poly.pdbx_strand_id
1 'polypeptide(L)'
;MATVEKISVALPPEMVALVREAVESGEYSSASEVIREALRAWKFKRKVEALELSELRQLVHEGISSGPSIDAELVFSRLRAKYAAMPNLEEV
;
A
#
# COMPACT_ATOMS: atom_id res chain seq x y z
N MET A 1 -8.65 8.59 31.12
CA MET A 1 -8.34 7.15 31.24
C MET A 1 -8.76 6.48 29.95
N ALA A 2 -7.86 5.86 29.21
CA ALA A 2 -8.25 5.12 28.00
C ALA A 2 -9.01 3.86 28.43
N THR A 3 -10.32 3.83 28.18
CA THR A 3 -11.17 2.68 28.46
C THR A 3 -10.80 1.56 27.49
N VAL A 4 -10.24 0.48 28.01
CA VAL A 4 -9.98 -0.74 27.23
C VAL A 4 -11.21 -1.63 27.35
N GLU A 5 -11.80 -1.99 26.21
CA GLU A 5 -12.89 -2.96 26.13
C GLU A 5 -12.32 -4.37 25.88
N LYS A 6 -12.84 -5.38 26.60
CA LYS A 6 -12.44 -6.78 26.42
C LYS A 6 -13.34 -7.43 25.38
N ILE A 7 -12.72 -8.01 24.36
CA ILE A 7 -13.41 -8.74 23.29
C ILE A 7 -12.89 -10.19 23.30
N SER A 8 -13.81 -11.15 23.20
CA SER A 8 -13.47 -12.56 22.99
C SER A 8 -13.38 -12.84 21.48
N VAL A 9 -12.27 -13.41 21.03
CA VAL A 9 -12.02 -13.71 19.61
C VAL A 9 -11.56 -15.14 19.45
N ALA A 10 -12.05 -15.82 18.41
CA ALA A 10 -11.55 -17.13 18.02
C ALA A 10 -10.40 -16.96 17.04
N LEU A 11 -9.27 -17.59 17.32
CA LEU A 11 -8.11 -17.63 16.44
C LEU A 11 -7.81 -19.09 16.05
N PRO A 12 -7.33 -19.32 14.82
CA PRO A 12 -6.78 -20.61 14.44
C PRO A 12 -5.65 -21.07 15.38
N PRO A 13 -5.48 -22.39 15.62
CA PRO A 13 -4.48 -22.90 16.56
C PRO A 13 -3.05 -22.41 16.29
N GLU A 14 -2.68 -22.27 15.02
CA GLU A 14 -1.38 -21.77 14.60
C GLU A 14 -1.16 -20.31 15.01
N MET A 15 -2.19 -19.47 14.92
CA MET A 15 -2.12 -18.07 15.36
C MET A 15 -2.07 -17.97 16.89
N VAL A 16 -2.78 -18.86 17.59
CA VAL A 16 -2.68 -18.94 19.06
C VAL A 16 -1.26 -19.32 19.48
N ALA A 17 -0.61 -20.25 18.78
CA ALA A 17 0.77 -20.64 19.05
C ALA A 17 1.73 -19.46 18.88
N LEU A 18 1.62 -18.71 17.78
CA LEU A 18 2.43 -17.50 17.53
C LEU A 18 2.25 -16.45 18.65
N VAL A 19 1.01 -16.19 19.06
CA VAL A 19 0.74 -15.23 20.14
C VAL A 19 1.33 -15.69 21.47
N ARG A 20 1.28 -17.00 21.77
CA ARG A 20 1.87 -17.55 22.98
C ARG A 20 3.38 -17.47 22.96
N GLU A 21 4.01 -17.89 21.87
CA GLU A 21 5.46 -17.84 21.69
C GLU A 21 6.00 -16.41 21.88
N ALA A 22 5.33 -15.42 21.29
CA ALA A 22 5.70 -14.01 21.41
C ALA A 22 5.62 -13.47 22.86
N VAL A 23 4.74 -14.06 23.69
CA VAL A 23 4.64 -13.70 25.12
C VAL A 23 5.64 -14.50 25.96
N GLU A 24 5.79 -15.80 25.68
CA GLU A 24 6.71 -16.70 26.38
C GLU A 24 8.18 -16.32 26.15
N SER A 25 8.51 -15.80 24.96
CA SER A 25 9.84 -15.26 24.65
C SER A 25 10.15 -13.95 25.37
N GLY A 26 9.14 -13.28 25.93
CA GLY A 26 9.24 -11.96 26.55
C GLY A 26 9.24 -10.79 25.55
N GLU A 27 9.03 -11.03 24.26
CA GLU A 27 8.88 -9.97 23.25
C GLU A 27 7.66 -9.09 23.55
N TYR A 28 6.59 -9.69 24.09
CA TYR A 28 5.37 -8.99 24.51
C TYR A 28 4.98 -9.33 25.94
N SER A 29 4.43 -8.34 26.65
CA SER A 29 3.96 -8.52 28.03
C SER A 29 2.64 -9.29 28.14
N SER A 30 1.87 -9.35 27.05
CA SER A 30 0.56 -10.01 27.03
C SER A 30 0.06 -10.27 25.61
N ALA A 31 -0.82 -11.27 25.47
CA ALA A 31 -1.53 -11.53 24.21
C ALA A 31 -2.30 -10.30 23.71
N SER A 32 -2.89 -9.50 24.62
CA SER A 32 -3.58 -8.27 24.24
C SER A 32 -2.64 -7.23 23.63
N GLU A 33 -1.35 -7.25 23.95
CA GLU A 33 -0.35 -6.37 23.34
C GLU A 33 -0.06 -6.77 21.90
N VAL A 34 0.20 -8.07 21.67
CA VAL A 34 0.40 -8.66 20.34
C VAL A 34 -0.78 -8.31 19.43
N ILE A 35 -2.01 -8.54 19.91
CA ILE A 35 -3.23 -8.25 19.13
C ILE A 35 -3.39 -6.75 18.85
N ARG A 36 -3.07 -5.87 19.81
CA ARG A 36 -3.12 -4.41 19.57
C ARG A 36 -2.10 -3.99 18.53
N GLU A 37 -0.90 -4.54 18.55
CA GLU A 37 0.12 -4.27 17.52
C GLU A 37 -0.34 -4.73 16.14
N ALA A 38 -0.81 -5.97 16.02
CA ALA A 38 -1.35 -6.52 14.78
C ALA A 38 -2.49 -5.64 14.22
N LEU A 39 -3.39 -5.15 15.08
CA LEU A 39 -4.48 -4.24 14.68
C LEU A 39 -3.97 -2.87 14.24
N ARG A 40 -2.91 -2.33 14.84
CA ARG A 40 -2.28 -1.08 14.39
C ARG A 40 -1.66 -1.24 13.01
N ALA A 41 -0.91 -2.33 12.80
CA ALA A 41 -0.33 -2.65 11.50
C ALA A 41 -1.41 -2.85 10.42
N TRP A 42 -2.47 -3.59 10.74
CA TRP A 42 -3.62 -3.78 9.86
C TRP A 42 -4.30 -2.45 9.50
N LYS A 43 -4.55 -1.58 10.48
CA LYS A 43 -5.13 -0.25 10.25
C LYS A 43 -4.23 0.61 9.36
N PHE A 44 -2.92 0.59 9.61
CA PHE A 44 -1.96 1.33 8.81
C PHE A 44 -1.95 0.87 7.35
N LYS A 45 -1.87 -0.45 7.12
CA LYS A 45 -1.95 -1.04 5.77
C LYS A 45 -3.19 -0.57 5.02
N ARG A 46 -4.37 -0.64 5.65
CA ARG A 46 -5.62 -0.18 5.01
C ARG A 46 -5.65 1.32 4.73
N LYS A 47 -4.99 2.14 5.55
CA LYS A 47 -4.88 3.58 5.30
C LYS A 47 -4.03 3.84 4.06
N VAL A 48 -2.91 3.13 3.91
CA VAL A 48 -2.05 3.21 2.72
C VAL A 48 -2.82 2.77 1.47
N GLU A 49 -3.46 1.59 1.50
CA GLU A 49 -4.28 1.10 0.39
C GLU A 49 -5.41 2.09 0.01
N ALA A 50 -6.05 2.72 0.99
CA ALA A 50 -7.08 3.71 0.74
C ALA A 50 -6.53 4.99 0.08
N LEU A 51 -5.34 5.44 0.49
CA LEU A 51 -4.66 6.58 -0.12
C LEU A 51 -4.24 6.27 -1.56
N GLU A 52 -3.61 5.12 -1.79
CA GLU A 52 -3.22 4.64 -3.14
C GLU A 52 -4.45 4.53 -4.05
N LEU A 53 -5.56 3.99 -3.56
CA LEU A 53 -6.80 3.92 -4.32
C LEU A 53 -7.36 5.32 -4.62
N SER A 54 -7.28 6.26 -3.68
CA SER A 54 -7.74 7.62 -3.90
C SER A 54 -6.90 8.37 -4.93
N GLU A 55 -5.58 8.18 -4.89
CA GLU A 55 -4.64 8.71 -5.88
C GLU A 55 -4.88 8.11 -7.26
N LEU A 56 -5.07 6.79 -7.35
CA LEU A 56 -5.39 6.13 -8.60
C LEU A 56 -6.70 6.65 -9.20
N ARG A 57 -7.74 6.87 -8.37
CA ARG A 57 -9.00 7.46 -8.81
C ARG A 57 -8.80 8.89 -9.33
N GLN A 58 -7.96 9.68 -8.67
CA GLN A 58 -7.63 11.03 -9.11
C GLN A 58 -6.92 11.01 -10.47
N LEU A 59 -5.90 10.17 -10.66
CA LEU A 59 -5.18 10.04 -11.92
C LEU A 59 -6.09 9.57 -13.07
N VAL A 60 -7.00 8.64 -12.80
CA VAL A 60 -8.02 8.23 -13.78
C VAL A 60 -8.94 9.39 -14.14
N HIS A 61 -9.39 10.16 -13.16
CA HIS A 61 -10.25 11.32 -13.42
C HIS A 61 -9.51 12.39 -14.24
N GLU A 62 -8.25 12.67 -13.90
CA GLU A 62 -7.39 13.57 -14.68
C GLU A 62 -7.24 13.08 -16.13
N GLY A 63 -7.00 11.78 -16.33
CA GLY A 63 -6.95 11.16 -17.66
C GLY A 63 -8.24 11.33 -18.45
N ILE A 64 -9.39 11.09 -17.83
CA ILE A 64 -10.72 11.30 -18.45
C ILE A 64 -10.94 12.78 -18.80
N SER A 65 -10.49 13.69 -17.93
CA SER A 65 -10.62 15.13 -18.13
C SER A 65 -9.54 15.75 -19.03
N SER A 66 -8.52 14.98 -19.44
CA SER A 66 -7.37 15.48 -20.21
C SER A 66 -7.68 15.79 -21.67
N GLY A 67 -8.89 15.47 -22.13
CA GLY A 67 -9.35 15.74 -23.50
C GLY A 67 -9.56 14.47 -24.33
N PRO A 68 -9.77 14.61 -25.65
CA PRO A 68 -10.03 13.47 -26.51
C PRO A 68 -8.80 12.58 -26.65
N SER A 69 -9.04 11.29 -26.90
CA SER A 69 -7.97 10.34 -27.20
C SER A 69 -7.24 10.73 -28.48
N ILE A 70 -5.93 10.47 -28.49
CA ILE A 70 -5.05 10.68 -29.64
C ILE A 70 -4.72 9.30 -30.21
N ASP A 71 -4.60 9.22 -31.54
CA ASP A 71 -4.16 8.01 -32.22
C ASP A 71 -2.77 7.57 -31.74
N ALA A 72 -2.64 6.29 -31.40
CA ALA A 72 -1.41 5.75 -30.82
C ALA A 72 -0.23 5.83 -31.79
N GLU A 73 -0.44 5.59 -33.09
CA GLU A 73 0.63 5.58 -34.08
C GLU A 73 1.20 6.98 -34.30
N LEU A 74 0.33 8.00 -34.25
CA LEU A 74 0.74 9.41 -34.27
C LEU A 74 1.63 9.75 -33.07
N VAL A 75 1.24 9.32 -31.87
CA VAL A 75 2.01 9.54 -30.63
C VAL A 75 3.37 8.86 -30.72
N PHE A 76 3.41 7.58 -31.07
CA PHE A 76 4.66 6.82 -31.15
C PHE A 76 5.59 7.34 -32.24
N SER A 77 5.06 7.72 -33.40
CA SER A 77 5.86 8.32 -34.47
C SER A 77 6.52 9.63 -34.02
N ARG A 78 5.77 10.51 -33.33
CA ARG A 78 6.32 11.74 -32.75
C ARG A 78 7.40 11.44 -31.70
N LEU A 79 7.16 10.49 -30.80
CA LEU A 79 8.12 10.13 -29.74
C LEU A 79 9.40 9.54 -30.31
N ARG A 80 9.31 8.61 -31.28
CA ARG A 80 10.49 8.03 -31.94
C ARG A 80 11.32 9.10 -32.64
N ALA A 81 10.69 10.02 -33.37
CA ALA A 81 11.40 11.13 -33.99
C ALA A 81 12.09 12.04 -32.95
N LYS A 82 11.40 12.34 -31.84
CA LYS A 82 11.97 13.14 -30.74
C LYS A 82 13.21 12.48 -30.14
N TYR A 83 13.15 11.20 -29.80
CA TYR A 83 14.27 10.51 -29.15
C TYR A 83 15.40 10.14 -30.11
N ALA A 84 15.11 9.91 -31.40
CA ALA A 84 16.15 9.72 -32.42
C ALA A 84 16.96 11.01 -32.68
N ALA A 85 16.35 12.18 -32.48
CA ALA A 85 16.99 13.48 -32.59
C ALA A 85 17.69 13.91 -31.28
N MET A 86 17.56 13.15 -30.20
CA MET A 86 18.24 13.42 -28.94
C MET A 86 19.64 12.77 -29.01
N PRO A 87 20.74 13.54 -28.91
CA PRO A 87 22.08 12.95 -28.84
C PRO A 87 22.17 12.08 -27.59
N ASN A 88 22.88 10.95 -27.67
CA ASN A 88 23.17 10.10 -26.52
C ASN A 88 23.68 10.97 -25.37
N LEU A 89 22.98 10.94 -24.23
CA LEU A 89 23.54 11.34 -22.94
C LEU A 89 24.49 10.23 -22.48
N GLU A 90 25.54 9.97 -23.25
CA GLU A 90 26.74 9.26 -22.80
C GLU A 90 27.89 10.26 -22.87
N GLU A 91 28.13 10.92 -21.74
CA GLU A 91 29.45 11.31 -21.21
C GLU A 91 29.21 12.17 -19.95
N VAL A 92 29.15 11.51 -18.78
CA VAL A 92 29.91 11.80 -17.54
C VAL A 92 29.92 10.53 -16.68
#